data_AF-A0A2P4XV41-F1
#
_entry.id   AF-A0A2P4XV41-F1
#
_cell.length_a   1.000
_cell.length_b   1.000
_cell.length_c   1.000
_cell.angle_alpha   90.00
_cell.angle_beta   90.00
_cell.angle_gamma   90.00
#
_symmetry.space_group_name_H-M   'P 1'
#
loop_
_entity.id
_entity.type
_entity.pdbx_description
1 polymer ?
#
loop_
_entity_poly.entity_id
_entity_poly.type
_entity_poly.pdbx_seq_one_letter_code
_entity_poly.pdbx_strand_id
1 'polypeptide(L)'
;MSPDFKPVHAKPYAVPRSMQVKAKAEIQRLSNKDVLKKIYDSAMASPTLSVAKPSGSLRLQIDVRRDVPNPREILYDSLDQSIIL
;
A
#
# COMPACT_ATOMS: atom_id res chain seq x y z
N MET A 1 -18.59 8.80 6.22
CA MET A 1 -18.30 9.02 4.78
C MET A 1 -19.48 9.77 4.17
N SER A 2 -19.27 10.57 3.12
CA SER A 2 -20.39 11.15 2.37
C SER A 2 -21.27 10.03 1.81
N PRO A 3 -22.62 10.15 1.82
CA PRO A 3 -23.52 9.17 1.22
C PRO A 3 -23.18 8.87 -0.25
N ASP A 4 -22.60 9.85 -0.96
CA ASP A 4 -22.26 9.75 -2.38
C ASP A 4 -20.80 9.32 -2.63
N PHE A 5 -20.09 8.88 -1.59
CA PHE A 5 -18.70 8.45 -1.73
C PHE A 5 -18.62 7.20 -2.61
N LYS A 6 -17.89 7.31 -3.72
CA LYS A 6 -17.58 6.20 -4.61
C LYS A 6 -16.20 5.65 -4.25
N PRO A 7 -16.08 4.37 -3.85
CA PRO A 7 -14.79 3.71 -3.66
C PRO A 7 -13.92 3.83 -4.92
N VAL A 8 -12.63 4.12 -4.72
CA VAL A 8 -11.66 4.15 -5.80
C VAL A 8 -10.70 2.98 -5.63
N HIS A 9 -10.52 2.27 -6.73
CA HIS A 9 -9.58 1.17 -6.84
C HIS A 9 -8.46 1.58 -7.81
N ALA A 10 -7.47 2.31 -7.29
CA ALA A 10 -6.40 2.88 -8.08
C ALA A 10 -5.25 1.87 -8.28
N LYS A 11 -4.75 1.83 -9.53
CA LYS A 11 -3.64 0.95 -9.91
C LYS A 11 -2.36 1.28 -9.12
N PRO A 12 -1.62 0.27 -8.60
CA PRO A 12 -0.36 0.50 -7.91
C PRO A 12 0.72 1.10 -8.82
N TYR A 13 1.67 1.80 -8.21
CA TYR A 13 2.87 2.26 -8.90
C TYR A 13 3.85 1.11 -9.11
N ALA A 14 4.64 1.19 -10.19
CA ALA A 14 5.69 0.22 -10.45
C ALA A 14 6.79 0.29 -9.38
N VAL A 15 7.18 -0.87 -8.85
CA VAL A 15 8.30 -0.99 -7.90
C VAL A 15 9.57 -1.40 -8.66
N PRO A 16 10.66 -0.63 -8.60
CA PRO A 16 11.93 -1.02 -9.22
C PRO A 16 12.39 -2.40 -8.76
N ARG A 17 12.93 -3.21 -9.68
CA ARG A 17 13.38 -4.59 -9.40
C ARG A 17 14.31 -4.68 -8.19
N SER A 18 15.25 -3.75 -8.09
CA SER A 18 16.22 -3.65 -6.99
C SER A 18 15.56 -3.44 -5.60
N MET A 19 14.32 -2.95 -5.56
CA MET A 19 13.58 -2.67 -4.34
C MET A 19 12.54 -3.73 -4.00
N GLN A 20 12.17 -4.62 -4.94
CA GLN A 20 11.10 -5.62 -4.74
C GLN A 20 11.35 -6.52 -3.52
N VAL A 21 12.59 -7.02 -3.37
CA VAL A 21 12.95 -7.90 -2.24
C VAL A 21 12.79 -7.17 -0.90
N LYS A 22 13.27 -5.92 -0.82
CA LYS A 22 13.15 -5.10 0.39
C LYS A 22 11.70 -4.70 0.68
N ALA A 23 10.93 -4.38 -0.35
CA ALA A 23 9.51 -4.06 -0.22
C ALA A 23 8.72 -5.24 0.35
N LYS A 24 8.93 -6.45 -0.21
CA LYS A 24 8.30 -7.68 0.28
C LYS A 24 8.66 -7.98 1.74
N ALA A 25 9.94 -7.86 2.09
CA ALA A 25 10.41 -8.06 3.47
C ALA A 25 9.77 -7.05 4.44
N GLU A 26 9.65 -5.78 4.05
CA GLU A 26 9.03 -4.76 4.91
C GLU A 26 7.53 -4.98 5.10
N ILE A 27 6.81 -5.35 4.03
CA ILE A 27 5.37 -5.70 4.12
C ILE A 27 5.18 -6.88 5.09
N GLN A 28 5.98 -7.94 4.95
CA GLN A 28 5.91 -9.09 5.83
C GLN A 28 6.23 -8.71 7.28
N ARG A 29 7.26 -7.89 7.49
CA ARG A 29 7.62 -7.38 8.83
C ARG A 29 6.50 -6.57 9.47
N LEU A 30 5.78 -5.76 8.69
CA LEU A 30 4.65 -4.97 9.18
C LEU A 30 3.39 -5.82 9.41
N SER A 31 3.15 -6.83 8.56
CA SER A 31 2.08 -7.81 8.75
C SER A 31 2.29 -8.63 10.02
N ASN A 32 3.53 -9.07 10.30
CA ASN A 32 3.87 -9.80 11.52
C ASN A 32 3.74 -8.96 12.81
N LYS A 33 3.69 -7.63 12.69
CA LYS A 33 3.47 -6.70 13.81
C LYS A 33 2.01 -6.25 13.92
N ASP A 34 1.11 -6.87 13.17
CA ASP A 34 -0.30 -6.49 13.06
C ASP A 34 -0.53 -5.02 12.65
N VAL A 35 0.47 -4.39 12.03
CA VAL A 35 0.34 -3.05 11.46
C VAL A 35 -0.41 -3.10 10.13
N LEU A 36 -0.18 -4.16 9.34
CA LEU A 36 -0.86 -4.40 8.07
C LEU A 36 -1.69 -5.68 8.14
N LYS A 37 -2.89 -5.63 7.58
CA LYS A 37 -3.74 -6.80 7.36
C LYS A 37 -3.89 -7.03 5.86
N LYS A 38 -3.67 -8.28 5.44
CA LYS A 38 -3.94 -8.70 4.07
C LYS A 38 -5.45 -8.90 3.88
N ILE A 39 -6.02 -8.24 2.87
CA ILE A 39 -7.42 -8.36 2.46
C ILE A 39 -7.50 -8.54 0.95
N TYR A 40 -8.52 -9.24 0.46
CA TYR A 40 -8.66 -9.61 -0.97
C TYR A 40 -9.96 -9.11 -1.60
N ASP A 41 -10.87 -8.58 -0.78
CA ASP A 41 -12.24 -8.18 -1.11
C ASP A 41 -12.44 -6.67 -0.97
N SER A 42 -11.34 -5.90 -1.01
CA SER A 42 -11.39 -4.45 -0.86
C SER A 42 -11.94 -3.80 -2.12
N ALA A 43 -13.05 -3.07 -1.98
CA ALA A 43 -13.52 -2.16 -3.04
C ALA A 43 -12.59 -0.94 -3.22
N MET A 44 -11.64 -0.72 -2.29
CA MET A 44 -10.72 0.41 -2.27
C MET A 44 -9.27 -0.04 -2.34
N ALA A 45 -8.48 0.64 -3.17
CA ALA A 45 -7.03 0.49 -3.15
C ALA A 45 -6.38 1.81 -3.52
N SER A 46 -5.43 2.24 -2.69
CA SER A 46 -4.62 3.43 -2.95
C SER A 46 -3.21 3.01 -3.34
N PRO A 47 -2.60 3.63 -4.36
CA PRO A 47 -1.26 3.27 -4.80
C PRO A 47 -0.24 3.57 -3.70
N THR A 48 0.79 2.74 -3.59
CA THR A 48 1.87 2.93 -2.61
C THR A 48 3.18 3.24 -3.32
N LEU A 49 3.89 4.25 -2.82
CA LEU A 49 5.23 4.63 -3.22
C LEU A 49 6.25 4.03 -2.24
N SER A 50 7.34 3.50 -2.77
CA SER A 50 8.45 2.96 -1.98
C SER A 50 9.63 3.95 -2.01
N VAL A 51 10.04 4.45 -0.86
CA VAL A 51 11.14 5.43 -0.73
C VAL A 51 12.23 4.86 0.16
N ALA A 52 13.46 4.78 -0.34
CA ALA A 52 14.61 4.38 0.46
C ALA A 52 15.01 5.51 1.42
N LYS A 53 15.28 5.18 2.68
CA LYS A 53 15.84 6.11 3.66
C LYS A 53 17.38 6.06 3.63
N PRO A 54 18.07 7.12 4.07
CA PRO A 54 19.53 7.09 4.27
C PRO A 54 20.00 5.97 5.20
N SER A 55 19.16 5.53 6.14
CA SER A 55 19.45 4.38 7.02
C SER A 55 19.39 3.01 6.32
N GLY A 56 19.08 2.97 5.02
CA GLY A 56 18.95 1.74 4.23
C GLY A 56 17.60 1.03 4.38
N SER A 57 16.74 1.48 5.30
CA SER A 57 15.37 1.01 5.46
C SER A 57 14.42 1.56 4.40
N LEU A 58 13.29 0.89 4.18
CA LEU A 58 12.28 1.31 3.21
C LEU A 58 11.11 2.02 3.91
N ARG A 59 10.60 3.10 3.30
CA ARG A 59 9.33 3.74 3.67
C ARG A 59 8.30 3.43 2.60
N LEU A 60 7.17 2.87 3.01
CA LEU A 60 5.97 2.75 2.18
C LEU A 60 5.10 3.97 2.44
N GLN A 61 4.76 4.71 1.40
CA GLN A 61 3.92 5.90 1.49
C GLN A 61 2.70 5.72 0.62
N ILE A 62 1.52 5.80 1.22
CA ILE A 62 0.25 5.61 0.51
C ILE A 62 -0.19 6.94 -0.08
N ASP A 63 -0.57 6.93 -1.35
CA ASP A 63 -1.08 8.11 -2.03
C ASP A 63 -2.58 8.30 -1.76
N VAL A 64 -2.88 9.23 -0.85
CA VAL A 64 -4.25 9.59 -0.43
C VAL A 64 -4.80 10.83 -1.14
N ARG A 65 -4.15 11.27 -2.23
CA ARG A 65 -4.58 12.50 -2.94
C ARG A 65 -5.84 12.28 -3.76
N ARG A 66 -6.01 11.07 -4.30
CA ARG A 66 -7.21 10.69 -5.06
C ARG A 66 -8.30 10.12 -4.16
N ASP A 67 -7.93 9.74 -2.94
CA ASP A 67 -8.75 9.04 -1.97
C ASP A 67 -8.34 9.48 -0.57
N VAL A 68 -9.18 10.24 0.14
CA VAL A 68 -9.93 9.77 1.31
C VAL A 68 -10.36 11.00 2.14
N PRO A 69 -11.64 11.14 2.53
CA PRO A 69 -12.06 12.05 3.60
C PRO A 69 -11.69 11.57 5.02
N ASN A 70 -11.03 10.40 5.21
CA ASN A 70 -10.64 9.86 6.53
C ASN A 70 -9.46 8.85 6.49
N PRO A 71 -8.27 9.16 7.02
CA PRO A 71 -7.04 8.37 6.82
C PRO A 71 -6.91 7.05 7.63
N ARG A 72 -7.94 6.62 8.37
CA ARG A 72 -7.86 5.44 9.27
C ARG A 72 -8.24 4.09 8.65
N GLU A 73 -8.76 4.07 7.42
CA GLU A 73 -9.31 2.84 6.78
C GLU A 73 -8.55 2.37 5.53
N ILE A 74 -7.32 2.88 5.32
CA ILE A 74 -6.54 2.50 4.14
C ILE A 74 -5.98 1.08 4.36
N LEU A 75 -6.66 0.09 3.78
CA LEU A 75 -6.30 -1.32 3.86
C LEU A 75 -5.62 -1.81 2.57
N TYR A 76 -4.68 -2.72 2.73
CA TYR A 76 -3.75 -3.14 1.69
C TYR A 76 -4.25 -4.35 0.89
N ASP A 77 -4.65 -4.11 -0.35
CA ASP A 77 -4.74 -5.12 -1.43
C ASP A 77 -3.70 -4.85 -2.55
N SER A 78 -3.28 -3.59 -2.72
CA SER A 78 -2.47 -3.16 -3.89
C SER A 78 -1.00 -3.62 -3.90
N LEU A 79 -0.45 -4.08 -2.76
CA LEU A 79 0.96 -4.44 -2.66
C LEU A 79 1.25 -5.88 -3.09
N ASP A 80 0.27 -6.78 -2.98
CA ASP A 80 0.45 -8.15 -3.48
C ASP A 80 0.40 -8.14 -5.01
N GLN A 81 -0.57 -7.45 -5.61
CA GLN A 81 -0.72 -7.35 -7.07
C GLN A 81 0.39 -6.57 -7.80
N SER A 82 1.23 -5.81 -7.07
CA SER A 82 2.40 -5.11 -7.64
C SER A 82 3.74 -5.80 -7.36
N ILE A 83 3.74 -6.85 -6.52
CA ILE A 83 4.92 -7.65 -6.14
C ILE A 83 4.81 -9.11 -6.61
N ILE A 84 3.65 -9.53 -7.12
CA ILE A 84 3.51 -10.78 -7.87
C ILE A 84 4.26 -10.63 -9.21
N LEU A 85 5.41 -11.29 -9.28
CA LEU A 85 5.93 -11.90 -10.50
C LEU A 85 5.08 -13.11 -10.84
#